data_AF-A0A1G3Y2V8-F1
#
_entry.id   AF-A0A1G3Y2V8-F1
#
_cell.length_a   1.000
_cell.length_b   1.000
_cell.length_c   1.000
_cell.angle_alpha   90.00
_cell.angle_beta   90.00
_cell.angle_gamma   90.00
#
_symmetry.space_group_name_H-M   'P 1'
#
loop_
_entity.id
_entity.type
_entity.pdbx_description
1 polymer ?
#
loop_
_entity_poly.entity_id
_entity_poly.type
_entity_poly.pdbx_seq_one_letter_code
_entity_poly.pdbx_strand_id
1 'polypeptide(L)'
;MSLDELKVGFFYSNGAYGRTWGVRQLAEITADAETGEMLAHFKGVAGTCRRKKGHCSPAEFARWAKYQVALQENDWKRVGGDAPSSNSQAA
;
A
#
# COMPACT_ATOMS: atom_id res chain seq x y z
N MET A 1 8.27 -5.00 -1.00
CA MET A 1 7.01 -5.73 -1.21
C MET A 1 7.16 -6.62 -2.41
N SER A 2 6.82 -7.88 -2.23
CA SER A 2 6.67 -8.88 -3.28
C SER A 2 5.20 -8.96 -3.71
N LEU A 3 4.94 -9.54 -4.88
CA LEU A 3 3.58 -9.74 -5.39
C LEU A 3 2.70 -10.53 -4.42
N ASP A 4 3.25 -11.55 -3.79
CA ASP A 4 2.57 -12.42 -2.82
C ASP A 4 2.11 -11.68 -1.55
N GLU A 5 2.77 -10.57 -1.21
CA GLU A 5 2.41 -9.75 -0.05
C GLU A 5 1.27 -8.77 -0.34
N LEU A 6 0.94 -8.57 -1.62
CA LEU A 6 -0.13 -7.66 -2.04
C LEU A 6 -1.50 -8.30 -1.83
N LYS A 7 -2.15 -7.87 -0.75
CA LYS A 7 -3.53 -8.24 -0.42
C LYS A 7 -4.52 -7.17 -0.87
N VAL A 8 -5.54 -7.61 -1.62
CA VAL A 8 -6.70 -6.78 -1.99
C VAL A 8 -7.44 -6.33 -0.73
N GLY A 9 -7.88 -5.07 -0.72
CA GLY A 9 -8.53 -4.42 0.42
C GLY A 9 -7.56 -3.70 1.38
N PHE A 10 -6.26 -4.01 1.31
CA PHE A 10 -5.23 -3.43 2.19
C PHE A 10 -4.64 -2.13 1.63
N PHE A 11 -3.95 -1.38 2.50
CA PHE A 11 -3.34 -0.10 2.17
C PHE A 11 -1.82 -0.19 2.15
N TYR A 12 -1.21 0.55 1.24
CA TYR A 12 0.23 0.55 1.02
C TYR A 12 0.74 1.97 0.86
N SER A 13 1.93 2.23 1.39
CA SER A 13 2.60 3.52 1.26
C SER A 13 3.87 3.39 0.43
N ASN A 14 4.19 4.46 -0.30
CA ASN A 14 5.43 4.53 -1.08
C ASN A 14 6.69 4.79 -0.27
N GLY A 15 6.58 4.98 1.05
CA GLY A 15 7.73 5.26 1.91
C GLY A 15 8.39 6.62 1.68
N ALA A 16 7.80 7.49 0.86
CA ALA A 16 8.28 8.84 0.68
C ALA A 16 7.88 9.73 1.87
N TYR A 17 8.41 10.95 1.92
CA TYR A 17 8.11 11.91 3.00
C TYR A 17 7.59 13.23 2.42
N GLY A 18 6.78 13.96 3.20
CA GLY A 18 6.26 15.26 2.82
C GLY A 18 5.32 15.21 1.60
N ARG A 19 5.62 16.03 0.58
CA ARG A 19 4.73 16.26 -0.59
C ARG A 19 4.63 15.08 -1.56
N THR A 20 5.59 14.17 -1.54
CA THR A 20 5.61 12.98 -2.40
C THR A 20 5.07 11.74 -1.67
N TRP A 21 4.83 11.84 -0.37
CA TRP A 21 4.20 10.76 0.39
C TRP A 21 2.77 10.52 -0.10
N GLY A 22 2.42 9.24 -0.21
CA GLY A 22 1.07 8.84 -0.56
C GLY A 22 0.74 7.44 -0.05
N VAL A 23 -0.55 7.21 0.15
CA VAL A 23 -1.12 5.90 0.48
C VAL A 23 -2.10 5.50 -0.61
N ARG A 24 -1.97 4.28 -1.10
CA ARG A 24 -2.89 3.65 -2.05
C ARG A 24 -3.48 2.39 -1.44
N GLN A 25 -4.79 2.26 -1.51
CA GLN A 25 -5.50 1.02 -1.25
C GLN A 25 -5.47 0.17 -2.51
N LEU A 26 -5.12 -1.09 -2.37
CA LEU A 26 -5.31 -2.06 -3.44
C LEU A 26 -6.80 -2.45 -3.47
N ALA A 27 -7.51 -2.02 -4.51
CA ALA A 27 -8.95 -2.23 -4.63
C ALA A 27 -9.29 -3.61 -5.18
N GLU A 28 -8.55 -4.09 -6.18
CA GLU A 28 -8.76 -5.39 -6.82
C GLU A 28 -7.54 -5.80 -7.64
N ILE A 29 -7.35 -7.10 -7.88
CA ILE A 29 -6.44 -7.63 -8.89
C ILE A 29 -7.28 -8.48 -9.86
N THR A 30 -7.30 -8.10 -11.12
CA THR A 30 -8.03 -8.79 -12.19
C THR A 30 -7.06 -9.20 -13.28
N ALA A 31 -7.27 -10.34 -13.93
CA ALA A 31 -6.55 -10.65 -15.17
C ALA A 31 -7.21 -9.89 -16.33
N ASP A 32 -6.39 -9.22 -17.14
CA ASP A 32 -6.82 -8.62 -18.38
C ASP A 32 -7.25 -9.72 -19.36
N ALA A 33 -8.43 -9.58 -19.95
CA ALA A 33 -8.99 -10.61 -20.83
C ALA A 33 -8.36 -10.59 -22.24
N GLU A 34 -7.77 -9.48 -22.66
CA GLU A 34 -7.12 -9.35 -23.97
C GLU A 34 -5.65 -9.77 -23.92
N THR A 35 -4.92 -9.41 -22.87
CA THR A 35 -3.47 -9.70 -22.77
C THR A 35 -3.14 -10.87 -21.85
N GLY A 36 -4.06 -11.26 -20.97
CA GLY A 36 -3.81 -12.24 -19.91
C GLY A 36 -2.94 -11.69 -18.76
N GLU A 37 -2.58 -10.40 -18.79
CA GLU A 37 -1.75 -9.79 -17.75
C GLU A 37 -2.56 -9.46 -16.50
N MET A 38 -1.96 -9.60 -15.32
CA MET A 38 -2.62 -9.16 -14.10
C MET A 38 -2.62 -7.63 -14.00
N LEU A 39 -3.77 -7.07 -13.64
CA LEU A 39 -4.01 -5.64 -13.43
C LEU A 39 -4.45 -5.41 -11.98
N ALA A 40 -3.62 -4.68 -11.24
CA ALA A 40 -3.91 -4.20 -9.90
C ALA A 40 -4.60 -2.83 -9.96
N HIS A 41 -5.88 -2.80 -9.60
CA HIS A 41 -6.65 -1.58 -9.43
C HIS A 41 -6.39 -0.98 -8.07
N PHE A 42 -6.06 0.31 -8.01
CA PHE A 42 -5.79 1.01 -6.76
C PHE A 42 -6.53 2.34 -6.62
N LYS A 43 -6.76 2.71 -5.37
CA LYS A 43 -7.39 3.98 -4.98
C LYS A 43 -6.48 4.72 -4.02
N GLY A 44 -6.09 5.94 -4.35
CA GLY A 44 -5.27 6.77 -3.48
C GLY A 44 -6.09 7.37 -2.35
N VAL A 45 -5.70 7.06 -1.12
CA VAL A 45 -6.45 7.37 0.10
C VAL A 45 -5.87 8.61 0.79
N ALA A 46 -4.55 8.75 0.82
CA ALA A 46 -3.87 9.84 1.51
C ALA A 46 -2.65 10.38 0.74
N GLY A 47 -2.18 11.55 1.17
CA GLY A 47 -1.04 12.25 0.60
C GLY A 47 -1.28 12.72 -0.84
N THR A 48 -0.24 12.69 -1.66
CA THR A 48 -0.27 13.13 -3.08
C THR A 48 -1.18 12.29 -3.98
N CYS A 49 -1.51 11.08 -3.51
CA CYS A 49 -2.41 10.17 -4.22
C CYS A 49 -3.88 10.37 -3.83
N ARG A 50 -4.20 11.18 -2.83
CA ARG A 50 -5.57 11.33 -2.32
C ARG A 50 -6.57 11.67 -3.43
N ARG A 51 -7.68 10.94 -3.48
CA ARG A 51 -8.75 11.04 -4.48
C ARG A 51 -8.34 10.66 -5.92
N LYS A 52 -7.15 10.11 -6.14
CA LYS A 52 -6.75 9.55 -7.43
C LYS A 52 -7.11 8.07 -7.49
N LYS A 53 -7.46 7.58 -8.67
CA LYS A 53 -7.67 6.15 -8.93
C LYS A 53 -6.89 5.79 -10.19
N GLY A 54 -6.47 4.54 -10.29
CA GLY A 54 -5.76 4.03 -11.45
C GLY A 54 -5.60 2.53 -11.36
N HIS A 55 -5.03 1.95 -12.41
CA HIS A 55 -4.64 0.56 -12.48
C HIS A 55 -3.21 0.49 -12.99
N CYS A 56 -2.47 -0.50 -12.54
CA CYS A 56 -1.13 -0.81 -13.03
C CYS A 56 -0.89 -2.31 -12.88
N SER A 57 0.21 -2.83 -13.42
CA SER A 57 0.57 -4.21 -13.12
C SER A 57 0.81 -4.38 -11.60
N PRO A 58 0.48 -5.55 -11.01
CA PRO A 58 0.84 -5.85 -9.62
C PRO A 58 2.32 -5.66 -9.34
N ALA A 59 3.20 -5.90 -10.33
CA ALA A 59 4.64 -5.75 -10.18
C ALA A 59 5.05 -4.29 -10.01
N GLU A 60 4.45 -3.39 -10.79
CA GLU A 60 4.64 -1.95 -10.61
C GLU A 60 4.07 -1.47 -9.28
N PHE A 61 2.89 -1.98 -8.90
CA PHE A 61 2.30 -1.64 -7.61
C PHE A 61 3.22 -2.07 -6.45
N ALA A 62 3.75 -3.29 -6.49
CA ALA A 62 4.70 -3.80 -5.50
C ALA A 62 6.01 -2.99 -5.45
N ARG A 63 6.51 -2.54 -6.61
CA ARG A 63 7.71 -1.66 -6.68
C ARG A 63 7.44 -0.29 -6.06
N TRP A 64 6.26 0.26 -6.27
CA TRP A 64 5.83 1.52 -5.66
C TRP A 64 5.56 1.37 -4.15
N ALA A 65 4.91 0.28 -3.74
CA ALA A 65 4.57 -0.03 -2.36
C ALA A 65 5.80 -0.46 -1.55
N LYS A 66 6.35 0.44 -0.72
CA LYS A 66 7.49 0.10 0.13
C LYS A 66 7.07 -0.79 1.31
N TYR A 67 5.95 -0.46 1.94
CA TYR A 67 5.42 -1.19 3.08
C TYR A 67 3.90 -1.06 3.17
N GLN A 68 3.29 -2.05 3.81
CA GLN A 68 1.85 -2.04 4.08
C GLN A 68 1.58 -1.11 5.26
N VAL A 69 0.47 -0.39 5.20
CA VAL A 69 -0.01 0.49 6.26
C VAL A 69 -1.46 0.20 6.58
N ALA A 70 -1.88 0.52 7.81
CA ALA A 70 -3.26 0.47 8.26
C ALA A 70 -3.60 1.80 8.90
N LEU A 71 -4.82 2.27 8.67
CA LEU A 71 -5.34 3.46 9.34
C LEU A 71 -5.76 3.04 10.76
N GLN A 72 -5.03 3.52 11.77
CA GLN A 72 -5.35 3.33 13.18
C GLN A 72 -5.75 4.66 13.78
N GLU A 73 -7.00 4.77 14.21
CA GLU A 73 -7.64 5.94 14.83
C GLU A 73 -7.69 7.18 13.94
N ASN A 74 -6.57 7.71 13.46
CA ASN A 74 -6.44 8.67 12.35
C ASN A 74 -5.03 8.65 11.71
N ASP A 75 -4.18 7.72 12.14
CA ASP A 75 -2.78 7.64 11.79
C ASP A 75 -2.48 6.43 10.90
N TRP A 76 -1.66 6.64 9.87
CA TRP A 76 -1.20 5.55 9.01
C TRP A 76 0.00 4.86 9.67
N LYS A 77 -0.22 3.68 10.23
CA LYS A 77 0.80 2.85 10.88
C LYS A 77 1.24 1.73 9.97
N ARG A 78 2.52 1.38 9.96
CA ARG A 78 3.03 0.24 9.19
C ARG A 78 2.49 -1.06 9.78
N VAL A 79 2.10 -1.99 8.92
CA VAL A 79 1.66 -3.34 9.28
C VAL A 79 2.57 -4.34 8.57
N GLY A 80 3.01 -5.37 9.29
CA GLY A 80 3.87 -6.43 8.74
C GLY A 80 5.38 -6.12 8.72
N GLY A 81 5.82 -4.95 9.19
CA GLY A 81 7.18 -4.78 9.68
C GLY A 81 7.18 -5.18 11.14
N ASP A 82 8.08 -6.09 11.51
CA ASP A 82 8.43 -6.42 12.90
C ASP A 82 8.08 -5.27 13.82
N ALA A 83 7.13 -5.50 14.74
CA ALA A 83 6.87 -4.52 15.77
C ALA A 83 8.24 -4.19 16.36
N PRO A 84 8.68 -2.91 16.47
CA PRO A 84 9.61 -2.65 17.54
C PRO A 84 8.83 -3.11 18.76
N SER A 85 9.31 -4.17 19.38
CA SER A 85 8.89 -4.58 20.71
C SER A 85 9.00 -3.31 21.54
N SER A 86 7.90 -2.57 21.68
CA SER A 86 7.85 -1.42 22.57
C SER A 86 7.68 -1.99 23.96
N ASN A 87 8.68 -2.74 24.41
CA ASN A 87 8.95 -2.92 25.80
C ASN A 87 9.56 -1.59 26.28
N SER A 88 8.71 -0.59 26.45
CA SER A 88 9.05 0.57 27.28
C SER A 88 8.77 0.16 28.72
N GLN A 89 9.61 -0.72 29.24
CA GLN A 89 9.86 -0.86 30.67
C GLN A 89 10.82 0.26 31.06
N ALA A 90 10.34 1.21 31.86
CA ALA A 90 11.12 2.08 32.75
C ALA A 90 10.09 2.70 33.71
N ALA A 91 9.90 2.15 34.91
CA ALA A 91 10.72 2.25 36.13
C ALA A 91 10.00 3.17 37.12
#